data_AF-A0A3B4F6U3-F1
#
_entry.id   AF-A0A3B4F6U3-F1
#
_cell.length_a   1.000
_cell.length_b   1.000
_cell.length_c   1.000
_cell.angle_alpha   90.00
_cell.angle_beta   90.00
_cell.angle_gamma   90.00
#
_symmetry.space_group_name_H-M   'P 1'
#
loop_
_entity.id
_entity.type
_entity.pdbx_description
1 polymer ?
#
loop_
_entity_poly.entity_id
_entity_poly.type
_entity_poly.pdbx_seq_one_letter_code
_entity_poly.pdbx_strand_id
1 'polypeptide(L)'
;GSTWCSAPLRVAPPRLGVCCSLEEGKMTREDWRKKKELEEQRKLGNAPAEVDEERKDINPHIPQYISSVPWYIDPSKRPTLKHQRPQSEHEKQYSAIGEWYKRGVQESAVATEFHKGACENCGAMTHKKKDCLERPRKVGANFTGTGIAPDEHAQIQFTMDYDGKRDHWNGYDPEEHQRIVEEYAKVDLAKRTLKAQKLQDELASGKLDQTESRGQAGEAGGDANAAG
;
A
#
# COMPACT_ATOMS: atom_id res chain seq x y z
N GLY A 1 -20.14 64.39 -25.94
CA GLY A 1 -20.07 62.96 -26.33
C GLY A 1 -20.34 62.14 -25.11
N SER A 2 -21.55 61.58 -25.02
CA SER A 2 -22.09 60.90 -23.85
C SER A 2 -21.40 59.54 -23.65
N THR A 3 -20.85 59.32 -22.47
CA THR A 3 -20.27 58.04 -22.02
C THR A 3 -21.39 57.09 -21.61
N TRP A 4 -21.54 55.97 -22.35
CA TRP A 4 -22.44 54.87 -21.98
C TRP A 4 -21.62 53.73 -21.36
N CYS A 5 -21.62 53.65 -20.03
CA CYS A 5 -21.21 52.46 -19.31
C CYS A 5 -22.34 51.42 -19.39
N SER A 6 -22.16 50.37 -20.18
CA SER A 6 -23.07 49.22 -20.22
C SER A 6 -22.69 48.23 -19.13
N ALA A 7 -23.54 48.10 -18.11
CA ALA A 7 -23.46 47.03 -17.12
C ALA A 7 -24.11 45.74 -17.67
N PRO A 8 -23.55 44.54 -17.42
CA PRO A 8 -24.18 43.29 -17.84
C PRO A 8 -25.33 42.88 -16.90
N LEU A 9 -26.48 42.54 -17.50
CA LEU A 9 -27.65 41.96 -16.84
C LEU A 9 -27.29 40.65 -16.12
N ARG A 10 -27.65 40.55 -14.84
CA ARG A 10 -27.67 39.29 -14.07
C ARG A 10 -28.85 38.44 -14.55
N VAL A 11 -28.56 37.23 -15.04
CA VAL A 11 -29.55 36.19 -15.33
C VAL A 11 -29.87 35.47 -14.01
N ALA A 12 -31.15 35.49 -13.61
CA ALA A 12 -31.64 34.71 -12.47
C ALA A 12 -31.82 33.23 -12.90
N PRO A 13 -31.43 32.23 -12.08
CA PRO A 13 -31.68 30.83 -12.40
C PRO A 13 -33.18 30.50 -12.27
N PRO A 14 -33.73 29.62 -13.15
CA PRO A 14 -35.13 29.22 -13.09
C PRO A 14 -35.43 28.40 -11.83
N ARG A 15 -36.60 28.66 -11.27
CA ARG A 15 -37.18 28.00 -10.09
C ARG A 15 -37.13 26.48 -10.25
N LEU A 16 -36.47 25.83 -9.29
CA LEU A 16 -36.47 24.39 -9.12
C LEU A 16 -37.90 23.85 -9.15
N GLY A 17 -38.14 22.95 -10.11
CA GLY A 17 -39.36 22.17 -10.19
C GLY A 17 -39.52 21.30 -8.97
N VAL A 18 -40.71 21.39 -8.38
CA VAL A 18 -41.45 20.37 -7.64
C VAL A 18 -40.63 19.13 -7.28
N CYS A 19 -40.09 19.11 -6.06
CA CYS A 19 -39.72 17.87 -5.39
C CYS A 19 -41.01 17.06 -5.23
N CYS A 20 -41.16 16.00 -6.02
CA CYS A 20 -42.24 15.03 -5.85
C CYS A 20 -41.90 14.23 -4.59
N SER A 21 -42.38 14.71 -3.43
CA SER A 21 -42.44 13.93 -2.20
C SER A 21 -43.34 12.72 -2.46
N LEU A 22 -42.74 11.61 -2.84
CA LEU A 22 -43.40 10.32 -2.98
C LEU A 22 -43.65 9.78 -1.57
N GLU A 23 -44.79 10.17 -0.99
CA GLU A 23 -45.35 9.45 0.15
C GLU A 23 -45.56 7.99 -0.29
N GLU A 24 -44.92 7.07 0.43
CA GLU A 24 -45.00 5.64 0.16
C GLU A 24 -46.44 5.16 0.33
N GLY A 25 -47.18 5.09 -0.79
CA GLY A 25 -48.47 4.43 -0.84
C GLY A 25 -48.33 3.01 -0.29
N LYS A 26 -49.18 2.66 0.68
CA LYS A 26 -49.24 1.31 1.26
C LYS A 26 -49.42 0.31 0.12
N MET A 27 -48.39 -0.50 -0.16
CA MET A 27 -48.48 -1.62 -1.11
C MET A 27 -49.73 -2.44 -0.81
N THR A 28 -50.53 -2.73 -1.83
CA THR A 28 -51.73 -3.53 -1.62
C THR A 28 -51.34 -4.97 -1.22
N ARG A 29 -52.22 -5.68 -0.51
CA ARG A 29 -51.98 -7.08 -0.10
C ARG A 29 -51.69 -8.00 -1.30
N GLU A 30 -52.15 -7.64 -2.48
CA GLU A 30 -51.94 -8.38 -3.72
C GLU A 30 -50.53 -8.15 -4.28
N ASP A 31 -50.03 -6.92 -4.24
CA ASP A 31 -48.68 -6.58 -4.70
C ASP A 31 -47.60 -7.22 -3.81
N TRP A 32 -47.84 -7.31 -2.51
CA TRP A 32 -46.95 -8.00 -1.58
C TRP A 32 -46.86 -9.51 -1.88
N ARG A 33 -48.00 -10.15 -2.17
CA ARG A 33 -48.04 -11.57 -2.57
C ARG A 33 -47.29 -11.81 -3.87
N LYS A 34 -47.54 -10.97 -4.89
CA LYS A 34 -46.83 -11.03 -6.19
C LYS A 34 -45.33 -10.86 -6.03
N LYS A 35 -44.88 -9.92 -5.19
CA LYS A 35 -43.45 -9.70 -4.94
C LYS A 35 -42.77 -10.93 -4.32
N LYS A 36 -43.43 -11.60 -3.38
CA LYS A 36 -42.91 -12.82 -2.76
C LYS A 36 -42.87 -14.00 -3.74
N GLU A 37 -43.91 -14.19 -4.53
CA GLU A 37 -43.95 -15.24 -5.56
C GLU A 37 -42.89 -15.03 -6.65
N LEU A 38 -42.66 -13.78 -7.08
CA LEU A 38 -41.57 -13.44 -8.01
C LEU A 38 -40.18 -13.71 -7.40
N GLU A 39 -39.99 -13.40 -6.13
CA GLU A 39 -38.74 -13.70 -5.40
C GLU A 39 -38.49 -15.22 -5.34
N GLU A 40 -39.54 -16.01 -5.09
CA GLU A 40 -39.46 -17.49 -5.09
C GLU A 40 -39.17 -18.05 -6.49
N GLN A 41 -39.80 -17.52 -7.54
CA GLN A 41 -39.51 -17.93 -8.91
C GLN A 41 -38.09 -17.57 -9.35
N ARG A 42 -37.59 -16.40 -8.93
CA ARG A 42 -36.19 -16.00 -9.15
C ARG A 42 -35.23 -16.91 -8.40
N LYS A 43 -35.56 -17.30 -7.17
CA LYS A 43 -34.79 -18.26 -6.36
C LYS A 43 -34.78 -19.66 -6.97
N LEU A 44 -35.83 -20.03 -7.69
CA LEU A 44 -35.93 -21.30 -8.42
C LEU A 44 -35.30 -21.22 -9.84
N GLY A 45 -34.78 -20.06 -10.25
CA GLY A 45 -34.16 -19.86 -11.56
C GLY A 45 -35.14 -19.76 -12.74
N ASN A 46 -36.44 -19.63 -12.48
CA ASN A 46 -37.49 -19.57 -13.51
C ASN A 46 -37.76 -18.12 -14.01
N ALA A 47 -37.32 -17.11 -13.27
CA ALA A 47 -37.51 -15.70 -13.60
C ALA A 47 -36.17 -14.95 -13.67
N PRO A 48 -36.06 -13.90 -14.51
CA PRO A 48 -34.84 -13.12 -14.63
C PRO A 48 -34.51 -12.39 -13.32
N ALA A 49 -33.21 -12.27 -13.06
CA ALA A 49 -32.68 -11.54 -11.91
C ALA A 49 -33.05 -10.06 -11.98
N GLU A 50 -33.00 -9.41 -10.82
CA GLU A 50 -33.22 -7.97 -10.72
C GLU A 50 -31.94 -7.25 -11.10
N VAL A 51 -32.01 -6.38 -12.11
CA VAL A 51 -30.86 -5.65 -12.63
C VAL A 51 -30.72 -4.35 -11.85
N ASP A 52 -29.51 -4.07 -11.36
CA ASP A 52 -29.19 -2.81 -10.68
C ASP A 52 -28.99 -1.64 -11.68
N GLU A 53 -28.73 -0.45 -11.13
CA GLU A 53 -28.42 0.75 -11.93
C GLU A 53 -27.11 0.65 -12.73
N GLU A 54 -26.18 -0.21 -12.32
CA GLU A 54 -24.89 -0.49 -12.98
C GLU A 54 -25.00 -1.65 -13.99
N ARG A 55 -26.21 -2.13 -14.27
CA ARG A 55 -26.51 -3.31 -15.11
C ARG A 55 -25.91 -4.63 -14.61
N LYS A 56 -25.70 -4.75 -13.31
CA LYS A 56 -25.31 -5.99 -12.64
C LYS A 56 -26.54 -6.68 -12.09
N ASP A 57 -26.63 -7.97 -12.33
CA ASP A 57 -27.70 -8.80 -11.81
C ASP A 57 -27.53 -9.04 -10.31
N ILE A 58 -28.56 -8.71 -9.53
CA ILE A 58 -28.60 -9.03 -8.10
C ILE A 58 -28.99 -10.50 -7.95
N ASN A 59 -28.11 -11.26 -7.31
CA ASN A 59 -28.33 -12.68 -7.08
C ASN A 59 -29.62 -12.91 -6.25
N PRO A 60 -30.62 -13.66 -6.76
CA PRO A 60 -31.88 -13.94 -6.06
C PRO A 60 -31.77 -14.68 -4.73
N HIS A 61 -30.62 -15.29 -4.45
CA HIS A 61 -30.39 -16.02 -3.20
C HIS A 61 -29.87 -15.12 -2.05
N ILE A 62 -29.55 -13.85 -2.32
CA ILE A 62 -29.16 -12.90 -1.27
C ILE A 62 -30.39 -12.62 -0.38
N PRO A 63 -30.32 -12.85 0.94
CA PRO A 63 -31.43 -12.57 1.84
C PRO A 63 -31.92 -11.12 1.74
N GLN A 64 -33.24 -10.95 1.90
CA GLN A 64 -33.90 -9.65 1.75
C GLN A 64 -33.28 -8.52 2.58
N TYR A 65 -32.77 -8.80 3.79
CA TYR A 65 -32.19 -7.78 4.68
C TYR A 65 -30.81 -7.27 4.20
N ILE A 66 -30.11 -8.03 3.35
CA ILE A 66 -28.82 -7.61 2.75
C ILE A 66 -29.09 -6.81 1.47
N SER A 67 -30.05 -7.24 0.66
CA SER A 67 -30.39 -6.60 -0.62
C SER A 67 -31.25 -5.34 -0.48
N SER A 68 -32.00 -5.20 0.63
CA SER A 68 -32.77 -3.99 0.89
C SER A 68 -31.85 -2.81 1.19
N VAL A 69 -31.91 -1.77 0.36
CA VAL A 69 -31.21 -0.50 0.60
C VAL A 69 -31.95 0.28 1.71
N PRO A 70 -31.27 0.63 2.81
CA PRO A 70 -31.83 1.47 3.86
C PRO A 70 -32.20 2.88 3.36
N TRP A 71 -33.22 3.49 3.98
CA TRP A 71 -33.76 4.79 3.59
C TRP A 71 -32.76 5.96 3.64
N TYR A 72 -31.74 5.86 4.50
CA TYR A 72 -30.72 6.90 4.69
C TYR A 72 -29.62 6.89 3.62
N ILE A 73 -29.62 5.89 2.74
CA ILE A 73 -28.67 5.77 1.63
C ILE A 73 -29.34 6.26 0.36
N ASP A 74 -30.48 5.64 0.01
CA ASP A 74 -31.30 6.04 -1.11
C ASP A 74 -32.79 6.04 -0.72
N PRO A 75 -33.47 7.20 -0.68
CA PRO A 75 -34.90 7.29 -0.36
C PRO A 75 -35.80 6.54 -1.35
N SER A 76 -35.30 6.27 -2.56
CA SER A 76 -36.06 5.60 -3.62
C SER A 76 -36.08 4.07 -3.51
N LYS A 77 -35.41 3.46 -2.51
CA LYS A 77 -35.34 2.00 -2.28
C LYS A 77 -35.07 1.20 -3.57
N ARG A 78 -34.23 1.74 -4.45
CA ARG A 78 -33.88 1.05 -5.70
C ARG A 78 -33.10 -0.22 -5.38
N PRO A 79 -33.31 -1.33 -6.10
CA PRO A 79 -32.53 -2.55 -5.91
C PRO A 79 -31.07 -2.28 -6.28
N THR A 80 -30.22 -2.08 -5.28
CA THR A 80 -28.77 -1.93 -5.46
C THR A 80 -28.04 -2.62 -4.32
N LEU A 81 -26.79 -3.04 -4.58
CA LEU A 81 -25.89 -3.58 -3.56
C LEU A 81 -24.75 -2.60 -3.24
N LYS A 82 -24.94 -1.30 -3.54
CA LYS A 82 -23.91 -0.26 -3.36
C LYS A 82 -23.62 0.00 -1.88
N HIS A 83 -24.64 -0.08 -1.02
CA HIS A 83 -24.51 0.15 0.42
C HIS A 83 -23.68 -0.91 1.16
N GLN A 84 -23.54 -2.09 0.58
CA GLN A 84 -22.73 -3.17 1.14
C GLN A 84 -21.27 -3.10 0.71
N ARG A 85 -20.91 -2.18 -0.19
CA ARG A 85 -19.51 -1.95 -0.55
C ARG A 85 -18.77 -1.29 0.62
N PRO A 86 -17.44 -1.46 0.70
CA PRO A 86 -16.61 -0.72 1.65
C PRO A 86 -16.97 0.77 1.67
N GLN A 87 -17.22 1.27 2.88
CA GLN A 87 -17.63 2.66 3.09
C GLN A 87 -16.39 3.54 3.22
N SER A 88 -16.37 4.66 2.53
CA SER A 88 -15.22 5.58 2.53
C SER A 88 -14.87 6.15 3.90
N GLU A 89 -15.82 6.22 4.85
CA GLU A 89 -15.56 6.64 6.24
C GLU A 89 -14.76 5.59 7.04
N HIS A 90 -15.00 4.30 6.76
CA HIS A 90 -14.33 3.20 7.44
C HIS A 90 -13.03 2.79 6.74
N GLU A 91 -12.86 3.18 5.48
CA GLU A 91 -11.63 3.02 4.72
C GLU A 91 -10.54 3.94 5.27
N LYS A 92 -9.60 3.35 6.00
CA LYS A 92 -8.41 4.05 6.47
C LYS A 92 -7.44 4.21 5.30
N GLN A 93 -6.96 5.42 5.09
CA GLN A 93 -5.88 5.68 4.15
C GLN A 93 -4.55 5.30 4.79
N TYR A 94 -3.87 4.33 4.19
CA TYR A 94 -2.56 3.89 4.60
C TYR A 94 -1.47 4.41 3.67
N SER A 95 -0.29 4.64 4.21
CA SER A 95 0.91 4.99 3.46
C SER A 95 1.35 3.83 2.55
N ALA A 96 1.97 4.14 1.42
CA ALA A 96 2.34 3.15 0.42
C ALA A 96 3.49 2.25 0.89
N ILE A 97 3.55 1.03 0.34
CA ILE A 97 4.64 0.09 0.60
C ILE A 97 5.94 0.66 0.00
N GLY A 98 6.95 0.86 0.84
CA GLY A 98 8.21 1.52 0.49
C GLY A 98 8.34 2.97 0.99
N GLU A 99 7.25 3.60 1.43
CA GLU A 99 7.34 4.89 2.10
C GLU A 99 7.70 4.69 3.57
N TRP A 100 8.95 5.01 3.94
CA TRP A 100 9.47 4.85 5.29
C TRP A 100 10.14 6.13 5.79
N TYR A 101 10.41 6.17 7.09
CA TYR A 101 11.15 7.26 7.72
C TYR A 101 12.50 7.47 7.03
N LYS A 102 12.79 8.71 6.64
CA LYS A 102 14.09 9.06 6.04
C LYS A 102 15.16 9.05 7.13
N ARG A 103 16.05 8.06 7.12
CA ARG A 103 17.15 7.95 8.09
C ARG A 103 18.45 8.47 7.51
N GLY A 104 19.21 9.23 8.30
CA GLY A 104 20.56 9.66 7.94
C GLY A 104 20.65 10.68 6.79
N VAL A 105 19.54 11.21 6.31
CA VAL A 105 19.54 12.23 5.25
C VAL A 105 19.78 13.60 5.87
N GLN A 106 20.88 14.24 5.48
CA GLN A 106 21.20 15.63 5.82
C GLN A 106 20.75 16.52 4.66
N GLU A 107 19.50 16.99 4.68
CA GLU A 107 18.97 17.84 3.61
C GLU A 107 19.36 19.33 3.80
N SER A 108 19.60 19.76 5.05
CA SER A 108 19.96 21.15 5.35
C SER A 108 21.45 21.39 5.31
N ALA A 109 21.87 22.51 4.72
CA ALA A 109 23.23 23.01 4.86
C ALA A 109 23.58 23.23 6.34
N VAL A 110 24.81 22.90 6.72
CA VAL A 110 25.31 23.13 8.08
C VAL A 110 25.35 24.64 8.33
N ALA A 111 24.60 25.09 9.34
CA ALA A 111 24.67 26.47 9.80
C ALA A 111 26.06 26.78 10.38
N THR A 112 26.60 27.94 10.05
CA THR A 112 27.88 28.43 10.60
C THR A 112 27.73 29.15 11.94
N GLU A 113 26.50 29.54 12.28
CA GLU A 113 26.18 30.31 13.48
C GLU A 113 25.09 29.62 14.32
N PHE A 114 25.16 29.84 15.63
CA PHE A 114 24.17 29.30 16.55
C PHE A 114 22.86 30.09 16.48
N HIS A 115 21.75 29.39 16.27
CA HIS A 115 20.42 29.98 16.18
C HIS A 115 19.70 29.94 17.53
N LYS A 116 18.92 30.99 17.83
CA LYS A 116 18.14 31.06 19.07
C LYS A 116 17.04 29.99 19.04
N GLY A 117 16.99 29.16 20.08
CA GLY A 117 16.05 28.03 20.16
C GLY A 117 16.64 26.71 19.68
N ALA A 118 17.86 26.70 19.15
CA ALA A 118 18.59 25.48 18.85
C ALA A 118 19.00 24.73 20.12
N CYS A 119 19.31 23.44 19.95
CA CYS A 119 19.91 22.61 20.97
C CYS A 119 21.21 23.24 21.48
N GLU A 120 21.27 23.54 22.78
CA GLU A 120 22.46 24.13 23.42
C GLU A 120 23.72 23.27 23.26
N ASN A 121 23.55 21.94 23.10
CA ASN A 121 24.67 21.02 22.94
C ASN A 121 25.21 21.04 21.52
N CYS A 122 24.46 20.62 20.51
CA CYS A 122 24.94 20.43 19.13
C CYS A 122 24.63 21.59 18.17
N GLY A 123 23.68 22.47 18.48
CA GLY A 123 23.29 23.58 17.61
C GLY A 123 22.20 23.27 16.57
N ALA A 124 21.65 22.05 16.55
CA ALA A 124 20.51 21.71 15.68
C ALA A 124 19.18 22.25 16.23
N MET A 125 18.25 22.63 15.35
CA MET A 125 16.93 23.18 15.69
C MET A 125 15.85 22.12 15.92
N THR A 126 16.11 20.87 15.54
CA THR A 126 15.08 19.79 15.51
C THR A 126 14.76 19.21 16.88
N HIS A 127 15.69 19.25 17.82
CA HIS A 127 15.55 18.62 19.13
C HIS A 127 16.08 19.52 20.27
N LYS A 128 15.74 19.14 21.50
CA LYS A 128 16.21 19.81 22.72
C LYS A 128 17.49 19.16 23.23
N LYS A 129 18.22 19.87 24.10
CA LYS A 129 19.46 19.37 24.73
C LYS A 129 19.33 17.98 25.38
N LYS A 130 18.16 17.67 25.97
CA LYS A 130 17.93 16.39 26.65
C LYS A 130 17.84 15.21 25.69
N ASP A 131 17.32 15.46 24.49
CA ASP A 131 17.08 14.46 23.44
C ASP A 131 18.17 14.53 22.36
N CYS A 132 19.32 15.12 22.71
CA CYS A 132 20.43 15.30 21.79
C CYS A 132 21.18 13.99 21.59
N LEU A 133 21.34 13.59 20.33
CA LEU A 133 22.07 12.38 19.95
C LEU A 133 23.59 12.55 20.04
N GLU A 134 24.06 13.80 20.01
CA GLU A 134 25.47 14.11 20.18
C GLU A 134 25.90 13.99 21.63
N ARG A 135 27.16 13.59 21.83
CA ARG A 135 27.75 13.45 23.16
C ARG A 135 27.61 14.77 23.94
N PRO A 136 27.10 14.76 25.18
CA PRO A 136 26.99 15.98 25.99
C PRO A 136 28.36 16.67 26.16
N ARG A 137 28.48 17.90 25.65
CA ARG A 137 29.70 18.71 25.75
C ARG A 137 29.75 19.46 27.07
N LYS A 138 30.96 19.69 27.59
CA LYS A 138 31.19 20.56 28.76
C LYS A 138 30.86 22.01 28.45
N VAL A 139 31.24 22.48 27.27
CA VAL A 139 30.85 23.78 26.71
C VAL A 139 30.13 23.49 25.39
N GLY A 140 28.85 23.84 25.33
CA GLY A 140 27.99 23.55 24.18
C GLY A 140 28.10 24.59 23.05
N ALA A 141 27.49 24.26 21.90
CA ALA A 141 27.44 25.14 20.73
C ALA A 141 26.91 26.55 21.03
N ASN A 142 26.02 26.69 22.02
CA ASN A 142 25.45 27.99 22.39
C ASN A 142 26.53 29.02 22.77
N PHE A 143 27.63 28.59 23.39
CA PHE A 143 28.69 29.50 23.85
C PHE A 143 29.90 29.53 22.91
N THR A 144 30.24 28.41 22.27
CA THR A 144 31.44 28.34 21.42
C THR A 144 31.16 28.64 19.96
N GLY A 145 29.92 28.45 19.48
CA GLY A 145 29.57 28.56 18.06
C GLY A 145 30.28 27.55 17.15
N THR A 146 31.02 26.60 17.70
CA THR A 146 31.85 25.64 16.97
C THR A 146 31.25 24.24 16.99
N GLY A 147 31.37 23.53 15.86
CA GLY A 147 30.82 22.17 15.71
C GLY A 147 29.30 22.18 15.80
N ILE A 148 28.65 22.86 14.85
CA ILE A 148 27.20 22.88 14.69
C ILE A 148 26.81 21.66 13.85
N ALA A 149 25.90 20.84 14.38
CA ALA A 149 25.35 19.72 13.64
C ALA A 149 24.34 20.22 12.59
N PRO A 150 24.22 19.54 11.43
CA PRO A 150 23.12 19.80 10.49
C PRO A 150 21.78 19.46 11.12
N ASP A 151 20.71 20.11 10.67
CA ASP A 151 19.36 19.82 11.12
C ASP A 151 18.88 18.46 10.58
N GLU A 152 18.12 17.74 11.41
CA GLU A 152 17.53 16.45 11.04
C GLU A 152 16.30 16.63 10.13
N HIS A 153 16.01 15.63 9.30
CA HIS A 153 14.83 15.66 8.46
C HIS A 153 13.54 15.53 9.29
N ALA A 154 12.57 16.42 9.05
CA ALA A 154 11.27 16.38 9.68
C ALA A 154 10.48 15.17 9.20
N GLN A 155 10.24 14.21 10.09
CA GLN A 155 9.53 12.99 9.76
C GLN A 155 8.02 13.23 9.66
N ILE A 156 7.41 12.71 8.59
CA ILE A 156 5.95 12.66 8.47
C ILE A 156 5.35 11.56 9.36
N GLN A 157 4.10 11.76 9.77
CA GLN A 157 3.36 10.77 10.53
C GLN A 157 2.71 9.77 9.56
N PHE A 158 3.25 8.55 9.52
CA PHE A 158 2.72 7.47 8.68
C PHE A 158 1.53 6.78 9.36
N THR A 159 0.47 6.57 8.58
CA THR A 159 -0.64 5.69 8.95
C THR A 159 -0.40 4.34 8.28
N MET A 160 -0.10 3.33 9.07
CA MET A 160 0.20 1.99 8.57
C MET A 160 -0.70 0.94 9.23
N ASP A 161 -0.91 -0.15 8.52
CA ASP A 161 -1.57 -1.36 9.00
C ASP A 161 -0.77 -2.05 10.12
N TYR A 162 -1.40 -3.05 10.74
CA TYR A 162 -0.76 -3.88 11.78
C TYR A 162 0.51 -4.56 11.27
N ASP A 163 0.44 -5.10 10.04
CA ASP A 163 1.55 -5.79 9.37
C ASP A 163 2.60 -4.79 8.90
N GLY A 164 2.17 -3.71 8.22
CA GLY A 164 3.08 -2.65 7.78
C GLY A 164 3.92 -2.04 8.91
N LYS A 165 3.38 -1.89 10.12
CA LYS A 165 4.19 -1.43 11.28
C LYS A 165 5.22 -2.43 11.80
N ARG A 166 5.00 -3.72 11.55
CA ARG A 166 5.83 -4.83 12.05
C ARG A 166 6.70 -5.48 11.00
N ASP A 167 6.56 -5.07 9.75
CA ASP A 167 7.40 -5.54 8.69
C ASP A 167 8.88 -5.27 9.05
N HIS A 168 9.63 -6.36 9.14
CA HIS A 168 11.04 -6.35 9.48
C HIS A 168 11.86 -5.70 8.37
N TRP A 169 11.36 -5.73 7.13
CA TRP A 169 12.04 -5.22 5.94
C TRP A 169 11.64 -3.77 5.61
N ASN A 170 11.03 -3.05 6.56
CA ASN A 170 10.70 -1.65 6.39
C ASN A 170 11.95 -0.77 6.15
N GLY A 171 11.97 -0.08 5.02
CA GLY A 171 13.10 0.75 4.60
C GLY A 171 14.28 -0.05 4.01
N TYR A 172 14.04 -1.29 3.59
CA TYR A 172 15.02 -2.08 2.85
C TYR A 172 15.33 -1.42 1.50
N ASP A 173 16.61 -1.24 1.20
CA ASP A 173 17.08 -0.77 -0.11
C ASP A 173 17.26 -1.98 -1.03
N PRO A 174 16.50 -2.10 -2.14
CA PRO A 174 16.66 -3.19 -3.10
C PRO A 174 18.08 -3.32 -3.67
N GLU A 175 18.86 -2.24 -3.69
CA GLU A 175 20.26 -2.28 -4.14
C GLU A 175 21.16 -3.08 -3.20
N GLU A 176 20.85 -3.15 -1.90
CA GLU A 176 21.64 -3.92 -0.94
C GLU A 176 21.58 -5.43 -1.24
N HIS A 177 20.51 -5.90 -1.88
CA HIS A 177 20.40 -7.29 -2.33
C HIS A 177 21.52 -7.69 -3.31
N GLN A 178 22.09 -6.74 -4.05
CA GLN A 178 23.19 -7.01 -4.97
C GLN A 178 24.43 -7.56 -4.26
N ARG A 179 24.69 -7.14 -3.01
CA ARG A 179 25.82 -7.65 -2.21
C ARG A 179 25.73 -9.16 -2.00
N ILE A 180 24.53 -9.66 -1.72
CA ILE A 180 24.28 -11.10 -1.56
C ILE A 180 24.57 -11.82 -2.88
N VAL A 181 24.08 -11.29 -4.00
CA VAL A 181 24.34 -11.87 -5.34
C VAL A 181 25.84 -11.93 -5.63
N GLU A 182 26.60 -10.88 -5.31
CA GLU A 182 28.05 -10.86 -5.46
C GLU A 182 28.77 -11.88 -4.57
N GLU A 183 28.32 -12.06 -3.33
CA GLU A 183 28.87 -13.08 -2.43
C GLU A 183 28.65 -14.50 -2.98
N TYR A 184 27.44 -14.81 -3.44
CA TYR A 184 27.15 -16.09 -4.08
C TYR A 184 27.97 -16.29 -5.37
N ALA A 185 28.15 -15.25 -6.17
CA ALA A 185 29.01 -15.31 -7.34
C ALA A 185 30.46 -15.69 -6.98
N LYS A 186 31.02 -15.12 -5.90
CA LYS A 186 32.37 -15.49 -5.40
C LYS A 186 32.42 -16.93 -4.91
N VAL A 187 31.40 -17.39 -4.19
CA VAL A 187 31.29 -18.78 -3.71
C VAL A 187 31.24 -19.75 -4.87
N ASP A 188 30.49 -19.45 -5.93
CA ASP A 188 30.40 -20.31 -7.10
C ASP A 188 31.70 -20.37 -7.90
N LEU A 189 32.40 -19.24 -8.01
CA LEU A 189 33.76 -19.22 -8.58
C LEU A 189 34.72 -20.09 -7.77
N ALA A 190 34.71 -19.99 -6.43
CA ALA A 190 35.53 -20.83 -5.57
C ALA A 190 35.17 -22.33 -5.67
N LYS A 191 33.88 -22.66 -5.77
CA LYS A 191 33.44 -24.05 -6.01
C LYS A 191 33.95 -24.57 -7.36
N ARG A 192 33.92 -23.75 -8.41
CA ARG A 192 34.44 -24.11 -9.74
C ARG A 192 35.95 -24.36 -9.72
N THR A 193 36.72 -23.50 -9.05
CA THR A 193 38.18 -23.69 -8.94
C THR A 193 38.54 -24.92 -8.12
N LEU A 194 37.87 -25.16 -6.99
CA LEU A 194 38.09 -26.36 -6.19
C LEU A 194 37.73 -27.65 -6.94
N LYS A 195 36.63 -27.64 -7.72
CA LYS A 195 36.28 -28.78 -8.59
C LYS A 195 37.34 -29.00 -9.68
N ALA A 196 37.81 -27.93 -10.33
CA ALA A 196 38.85 -28.03 -11.35
C ALA A 196 40.18 -28.54 -10.77
N GLN A 197 40.58 -28.07 -9.58
CA GLN A 197 41.79 -28.55 -8.89
C GLN A 197 41.67 -30.03 -8.55
N LYS A 198 40.54 -30.48 -7.99
CA LYS A 198 40.30 -31.91 -7.70
C LYS A 198 40.40 -32.78 -8.96
N LEU A 199 39.81 -32.34 -10.07
CA LEU A 199 39.91 -33.06 -11.35
C LEU A 199 41.36 -33.11 -11.87
N GLN A 200 42.13 -32.04 -11.70
CA GLN A 200 43.55 -32.02 -12.06
C GLN A 200 44.39 -32.95 -11.18
N ASP A 201 44.13 -33.00 -9.87
CA ASP A 201 44.80 -33.90 -8.95
C ASP A 201 44.45 -35.38 -9.25
N GLU A 202 43.20 -35.66 -9.63
CA GLU A 202 42.76 -36.99 -10.08
C GLU A 202 43.44 -37.41 -11.40
N LEU A 203 43.60 -36.49 -12.35
CA LEU A 203 44.38 -36.69 -13.59
C LEU A 203 45.86 -36.95 -13.29
N ALA A 204 46.48 -36.12 -12.44
CA ALA A 204 47.90 -36.23 -12.10
C ALA A 204 48.23 -37.47 -11.28
N SER A 205 47.32 -37.92 -10.42
CA SER A 205 47.46 -39.15 -9.64
C SER A 205 47.18 -40.44 -10.43
N GLY A 206 46.84 -40.32 -11.73
CA GLY A 206 46.69 -41.46 -12.64
C GLY A 206 45.52 -42.40 -12.29
N LYS A 207 44.57 -41.94 -11.47
CA LYS A 207 43.49 -42.79 -10.93
C LYS A 207 42.22 -42.80 -11.79
N LEU A 208 42.17 -42.00 -12.85
CA LEU A 208 40.97 -41.81 -13.68
C LEU A 208 40.60 -43.01 -14.58
N ASP A 209 41.48 -43.98 -14.77
CA ASP A 209 41.19 -45.16 -15.60
C ASP A 209 40.24 -46.17 -14.93
N GLN A 210 40.09 -46.17 -13.59
CA GLN A 210 39.29 -47.18 -12.89
C GLN A 210 37.84 -46.78 -12.57
N THR A 211 37.50 -45.49 -12.59
CA THR A 211 36.16 -45.00 -12.18
C THR A 211 35.14 -44.92 -13.32
N GLU A 212 35.57 -44.74 -14.57
CA GLU A 212 34.63 -44.69 -15.72
C GLU A 212 33.99 -46.06 -16.03
N SER A 213 34.62 -47.17 -15.64
CA SER A 213 34.06 -48.53 -15.84
C SER A 213 32.94 -48.91 -14.84
N ARG A 214 32.69 -48.10 -13.80
CA ARG A 214 31.74 -48.41 -12.72
C ARG A 214 30.57 -47.42 -12.57
N GLY A 215 30.57 -46.32 -13.34
CA GLY A 215 29.54 -45.26 -13.29
C GLY A 215 28.42 -45.36 -14.33
N GLN A 216 28.54 -46.20 -15.36
CA GLN A 216 27.45 -46.45 -16.34
C GLN A 216 26.44 -47.48 -15.83
N ALA A 217 25.90 -47.27 -14.63
CA ALA A 217 24.80 -48.05 -14.09
C ALA A 217 24.06 -47.28 -12.99
N GLY A 218 23.45 -46.14 -13.34
CA GLY A 218 22.41 -45.54 -12.50
C GLY A 218 22.50 -44.04 -12.35
N GLU A 219 22.00 -43.30 -13.34
CA GLU A 219 21.39 -41.98 -13.12
C GLU A 219 20.50 -41.65 -14.33
N ALA A 220 19.35 -42.31 -14.37
CA ALA A 220 18.18 -41.88 -15.13
C ALA A 220 17.07 -41.60 -14.13
N GLY A 221 16.83 -40.33 -13.84
CA GLY A 221 15.66 -39.89 -13.10
C GLY A 221 15.89 -38.67 -12.21
N GLY A 222 15.32 -37.52 -12.58
CA GLY A 222 14.99 -36.50 -11.59
C GLY A 222 15.04 -35.02 -11.96
N ASP A 223 14.89 -34.61 -13.23
CA ASP A 223 14.49 -33.23 -13.53
C ASP A 223 13.00 -33.02 -13.18
N ALA A 224 12.72 -32.50 -11.99
CA ALA A 224 11.47 -31.78 -11.69
C ALA A 224 11.58 -31.07 -10.33
N ASN A 225 11.89 -29.77 -10.37
CA ASN A 225 11.12 -28.68 -9.73
C ASN A 225 12.03 -27.49 -9.43
N ALA A 226 12.07 -26.55 -10.37
CA ALA A 226 12.44 -25.17 -10.15
C ALA A 226 11.21 -24.31 -10.46
N ALA A 227 10.37 -24.05 -9.44
CA ALA A 227 9.41 -22.96 -9.37
C ALA A 227 8.82 -22.92 -7.96
N GLY A 228 9.01 -21.80 -7.27
CA GLY A 228 8.54 -21.52 -5.92
C GLY A 228 9.24 -20.29 -5.37
#